data_AF-A0A9D2CFV1-F1
#
_entry.id   AF-A0A9D2CFV1-F1
#
_cell.length_a   1.000
_cell.length_b   1.000
_cell.length_c   1.000
_cell.angle_alpha   90.00
_cell.angle_beta   90.00
_cell.angle_gamma   90.00
#
_symmetry.space_group_name_H-M   'P 1'
#
loop_
_entity.id
_entity.type
_entity.pdbx_description
1 polymer ?
#
loop_
_entity_poly.entity_id
_entity_poly.type
_entity_poly.pdbx_seq_one_letter_code
_entity_poly.pdbx_strand_id
1 'polypeptide(L)'
;MGEKDLDIDALSALSSQMGRERWRALSDVAQVVANYLACHPRVDAVRYPGLKTDPDFPRAANELVGGFGPRVAYRSAGEWRLWEADERDAREQVMELELSL
;
A
#
# COMPACT_ATOMS: atom_id res chain seq x y z
N MET A 1 -2.89 10.23 -17.99
CA MET A 1 -1.97 9.10 -17.67
C MET A 1 -1.32 9.43 -16.34
N GLY A 2 -2.00 9.22 -15.21
CA GLY A 2 -1.49 9.83 -13.97
C GLY A 2 -2.41 9.68 -12.76
N GLU A 3 -2.68 8.46 -12.34
CA GLU A 3 -2.94 8.12 -10.94
C GLU A 3 -2.70 6.61 -10.84
N LYS A 4 -1.88 6.16 -9.89
CA LYS A 4 -1.82 4.73 -9.61
C LYS A 4 -2.97 4.37 -8.71
N ASP A 5 -4.12 4.24 -9.34
CA ASP A 5 -5.31 3.71 -8.72
C ASP A 5 -5.07 2.24 -8.36
N LEU A 6 -5.38 1.87 -7.13
CA LEU A 6 -5.32 0.50 -6.66
C LEU A 6 -6.75 -0.03 -6.69
N ASP A 7 -7.08 -0.74 -7.77
CA ASP A 7 -8.41 -1.28 -8.01
C ASP A 7 -8.92 -2.11 -6.82
N ILE A 8 -9.95 -1.59 -6.14
CA ILE A 8 -10.56 -2.19 -4.94
C ILE A 8 -11.17 -3.56 -5.25
N ASP A 9 -11.74 -3.75 -6.44
CA ASP A 9 -12.32 -5.03 -6.85
C ASP A 9 -11.23 -6.08 -7.02
N ALA A 10 -10.08 -5.69 -7.60
CA ALA A 10 -8.90 -6.55 -7.69
C ALA A 10 -8.31 -6.89 -6.31
N LEU A 11 -8.27 -5.93 -5.37
CA LEU A 11 -7.82 -6.16 -3.99
C LEU A 11 -8.75 -7.10 -3.23
N SER A 12 -10.07 -6.94 -3.41
CA SER A 12 -11.06 -7.84 -2.82
C SER A 12 -10.90 -9.28 -3.34
N ALA A 13 -10.74 -9.44 -4.65
CA ALA A 13 -10.47 -10.74 -5.27
C ALA A 13 -9.15 -11.36 -4.78
N LEU A 14 -8.11 -10.54 -4.59
CA LEU A 14 -6.82 -10.99 -4.03
C LEU A 14 -6.98 -11.47 -2.57
N SER A 15 -7.71 -10.72 -1.74
CA SER A 15 -7.94 -11.07 -0.34
C SER A 15 -8.60 -12.46 -0.19
N SER A 16 -9.51 -12.80 -1.11
CA SER A 16 -10.21 -14.08 -1.14
C SER A 16 -9.30 -15.27 -1.47
N GLN A 17 -8.15 -15.02 -2.13
CA GLN A 17 -7.18 -16.04 -2.54
C GLN A 17 -6.07 -16.26 -1.50
N MET A 18 -5.69 -15.24 -0.74
CA MET A 18 -4.51 -15.29 0.15
C MET A 18 -4.76 -15.87 1.54
N GLY A 19 -6.03 -16.00 1.95
CA GLY A 19 -6.39 -16.37 3.31
C GLY A 19 -6.27 -15.20 4.30
N ARG A 20 -7.15 -15.18 5.31
CA ARG A 20 -7.34 -13.99 6.17
C ARG A 20 -6.10 -13.60 6.97
N GLU A 21 -5.33 -14.55 7.47
CA GLU A 21 -4.15 -14.29 8.30
C GLU A 21 -3.02 -13.66 7.48
N ARG A 22 -2.74 -14.22 6.30
CA ARG A 22 -1.75 -13.69 5.38
C ARG A 22 -2.16 -12.31 4.85
N TRP A 23 -3.43 -12.14 4.49
CA TRP A 23 -3.96 -10.83 4.06
C TRP A 23 -3.74 -9.75 5.13
N ARG A 24 -4.05 -10.06 6.40
CA ARG A 24 -3.82 -9.16 7.53
C ARG A 24 -2.34 -8.82 7.69
N ALA A 25 -1.48 -9.83 7.77
CA ALA A 25 -0.05 -9.63 7.98
C ALA A 25 0.57 -8.73 6.91
N LEU A 26 0.27 -8.98 5.63
CA LEU A 26 0.82 -8.18 4.55
C LEU A 26 0.21 -6.77 4.49
N SER A 27 -1.06 -6.61 4.87
CA SER A 27 -1.70 -5.29 4.96
C SER A 27 -1.09 -4.44 6.08
N ASP A 28 -0.72 -5.06 7.21
CA ASP A 28 -0.07 -4.35 8.33
C ASP A 28 1.30 -3.82 7.91
N VAL A 29 2.09 -4.62 7.19
CA VAL A 29 3.37 -4.20 6.60
C VAL A 29 3.14 -3.07 5.59
N ALA A 30 2.21 -3.24 4.65
CA ALA A 30 1.89 -2.23 3.64
C ALA A 30 1.45 -0.90 4.28
N GLN A 31 0.69 -0.95 5.38
CA GLN A 31 0.28 0.24 6.13
C GLN A 31 1.49 0.99 6.71
N VAL A 32 2.49 0.29 7.24
CA VAL A 32 3.73 0.91 7.73
C VAL A 32 4.50 1.57 6.59
N VAL A 33 4.68 0.85 5.48
CA VAL A 33 5.36 1.37 4.28
C VAL A 33 4.64 2.61 3.72
N ALA A 34 3.31 2.56 3.62
CA ALA A 34 2.50 3.67 3.13
C ALA A 34 2.60 4.90 4.03
N ASN A 35 2.55 4.72 5.36
CA ASN A 35 2.70 5.82 6.31
C ASN A 35 4.10 6.46 6.23
N TYR A 36 5.15 5.64 6.05
CA TYR A 36 6.52 6.13 5.86
C TYR A 36 6.64 6.97 4.57
N LEU A 37 6.17 6.43 3.45
CA LEU A 37 6.17 7.12 2.16
C LEU A 37 5.38 8.44 2.21
N ALA A 38 4.25 8.46 2.92
CA ALA A 38 3.38 9.64 3.01
C ALA A 38 4.02 10.83 3.72
N CYS A 39 5.05 10.61 4.55
CA CYS A 39 5.80 11.67 5.20
C CYS A 39 7.22 11.87 4.64
N HIS A 40 7.57 11.17 3.56
CA HIS A 40 8.93 11.19 3.03
C HIS A 40 9.18 12.38 2.06
N PRO A 41 10.24 13.18 2.25
CA PRO A 41 10.46 14.42 1.49
C PRO A 41 10.72 14.24 -0.01
N ARG A 42 11.12 13.05 -0.46
CA ARG A 42 11.38 12.73 -1.88
C ARG A 42 10.17 12.10 -2.58
N VAL A 43 9.05 11.92 -1.87
CA VAL A 43 7.83 11.29 -2.38
C VAL A 43 6.79 12.37 -2.67
N ASP A 44 6.36 12.41 -3.92
CA ASP A 44 5.42 13.42 -4.44
C ASP A 44 3.96 13.07 -4.14
N ALA A 45 3.63 11.77 -4.05
CA ALA A 45 2.29 11.27 -3.82
C ALA A 45 2.32 9.79 -3.38
N VAL A 46 1.30 9.37 -2.64
CA VAL A 46 1.09 7.97 -2.24
C VAL A 46 -0.36 7.59 -2.51
N ARG A 47 -0.59 6.39 -3.02
CA ARG A 47 -1.88 5.73 -3.13
C ARG A 47 -1.83 4.41 -2.37
N TYR A 48 -2.65 4.32 -1.34
CA TYR A 48 -2.87 3.13 -0.54
C TYR A 48 -4.25 3.25 0.13
N PRO A 49 -5.19 2.34 -0.13
CA PRO A 49 -6.55 2.47 0.37
C PRO A 49 -6.70 2.45 1.90
N GLY A 50 -5.63 2.10 2.63
CA GLY A 50 -5.57 2.20 4.10
C GLY A 50 -5.14 3.59 4.63
N LEU A 51 -4.73 4.53 3.78
CA LEU A 51 -4.47 5.92 4.17
C LEU A 51 -5.77 6.71 4.14
N LYS A 52 -6.09 7.44 5.22
CA LYS A 52 -7.28 8.30 5.27
C LYS A 52 -7.31 9.41 4.21
N THR A 53 -6.15 9.78 3.69
CA THR A 53 -5.99 10.78 2.63
C THR A 53 -6.16 10.18 1.24
N ASP A 54 -6.24 8.85 1.10
CA ASP A 54 -6.47 8.19 -0.17
C ASP A 54 -7.95 8.37 -0.58
N PRO A 55 -8.24 8.75 -1.84
CA PRO A 55 -9.60 8.89 -2.34
C PRO A 55 -10.46 7.64 -2.20
N ASP A 56 -9.86 6.44 -2.24
CA ASP A 56 -10.60 5.18 -2.14
C ASP A 56 -10.82 4.72 -0.71
N PHE A 57 -10.22 5.39 0.29
CA PHE A 57 -10.35 5.00 1.69
C PHE A 57 -11.81 4.78 2.14
N PRO A 58 -12.79 5.66 1.82
CA PRO A 58 -14.18 5.44 2.19
C PRO A 58 -14.76 4.15 1.61
N ARG A 59 -14.44 3.82 0.36
CA ARG A 59 -14.90 2.59 -0.29
C ARG A 59 -14.19 1.37 0.29
N ALA A 60 -12.86 1.42 0.34
CA ALA A 60 -12.01 0.33 0.79
C ALA A 60 -12.27 -0.05 2.25
N ALA A 61 -12.52 0.92 3.14
CA ALA A 61 -12.84 0.66 4.54
C ALA A 61 -14.19 -0.06 4.74
N ASN A 62 -15.09 0.01 3.76
CA ASN A 62 -16.37 -0.72 3.78
C ASN A 62 -16.27 -2.10 3.10
N GLU A 63 -15.47 -2.21 2.04
CA GLU A 63 -15.42 -3.42 1.20
C GLU A 63 -14.32 -4.41 1.61
N LEU A 64 -13.16 -3.92 2.08
CA LEU A 64 -12.01 -4.76 2.39
C LEU A 64 -12.00 -5.14 3.88
N VAL A 65 -11.97 -6.44 4.16
CA VAL A 65 -12.03 -6.97 5.52
C VAL A 65 -10.65 -7.48 5.96
N GLY A 66 -10.17 -6.99 7.10
CA GLY A 66 -8.91 -7.45 7.69
C GLY A 66 -7.67 -6.85 7.02
N GLY A 67 -7.78 -5.69 6.39
CA GLY A 67 -6.65 -4.97 5.80
C GLY A 67 -6.96 -4.45 4.40
N PHE A 68 -6.03 -3.70 3.83
CA PHE A 68 -6.17 -3.00 2.54
C PHE A 68 -5.28 -3.57 1.44
N GLY A 69 -4.61 -4.68 1.73
CA GLY A 69 -3.79 -5.44 0.80
C GLY A 69 -2.32 -5.07 0.84
N PRO A 70 -1.48 -5.83 0.11
CA PRO A 70 -0.02 -5.70 0.18
C PRO A 70 0.54 -4.55 -0.67
N ARG A 71 -0.28 -3.88 -1.49
CA ARG A 71 0.22 -3.01 -2.55
C ARG A 71 0.17 -1.54 -2.15
N VAL A 72 1.30 -0.86 -2.28
CA VAL A 72 1.43 0.59 -2.06
C VAL A 72 2.00 1.23 -3.32
N ALA A 73 1.23 2.12 -3.94
CA ALA A 73 1.72 2.90 -5.05
C ALA A 73 2.25 4.24 -4.55
N TYR A 74 3.38 4.70 -5.09
CA TYR A 74 3.95 5.98 -4.71
C TYR A 74 4.61 6.64 -5.92
N ARG A 75 4.71 7.97 -5.91
CA ARG A 75 5.39 8.74 -6.93
C ARG A 75 6.62 9.38 -6.33
N SER A 76 7.76 9.22 -6.97
CA SER A 76 9.04 9.84 -6.59
C SER A 76 9.77 10.27 -7.85
N ALA A 77 10.34 11.48 -7.85
CA ALA A 77 10.98 12.06 -9.03
C ALA A 77 10.05 12.07 -10.27
N GLY A 78 8.74 12.29 -10.05
CA GLY A 78 7.74 12.31 -11.11
C GLY A 78 7.30 10.93 -11.64
N GLU A 79 7.94 9.84 -11.21
CA GLU A 79 7.63 8.48 -11.67
C GLU A 79 6.83 7.70 -10.64
N TRP A 80 5.75 7.07 -11.10
CA TRP A 80 4.97 6.19 -10.25
C TRP A 80 5.60 4.80 -10.14
N ARG A 81 5.84 4.34 -8.91
CA ARG A 81 6.38 3.03 -8.52
C ARG A 81 5.35 2.25 -7.70
N LEU A 82 5.50 0.93 -7.64
CA LEU A 82 4.62 0.04 -6.90
C LEU A 82 5.49 -0.78 -5.97
N TRP A 83 5.23 -0.68 -4.68
CA TRP A 83 5.78 -1.57 -3.66
C TRP A 83 4.75 -2.66 -3.36
N GLU A 84 5.18 -3.91 -3.31
CA GLU A 84 4.37 -5.04 -2.85
C GLU A 84 5.00 -5.57 -1.57
N ALA A 85 4.28 -5.38 -0.46
CA ALA A 85 4.70 -5.83 0.86
C ALA A 85 4.78 -7.35 0.92
N ASP A 86 5.82 -7.84 1.58
CA ASP A 86 6.05 -9.26 1.83
C ASP A 86 6.11 -9.58 3.33
N GLU A 87 6.43 -10.83 3.67
CA GLU A 87 6.40 -11.37 5.04
C GLU A 87 7.61 -10.95 5.91
N ARG A 88 8.58 -10.22 5.36
CA ARG A 88 9.70 -9.67 6.13
C ARG A 88 9.24 -8.57 7.08
N ASP A 89 10.08 -8.24 8.06
CA ASP A 89 9.80 -7.16 8.99
C ASP A 89 9.59 -5.83 8.24
N ALA A 90 8.58 -5.06 8.66
CA ALA A 90 8.22 -3.81 7.97
C ALA A 90 9.36 -2.78 8.01
N ARG A 91 10.19 -2.77 9.05
CA ARG A 91 11.37 -1.89 9.13
C ARG A 91 12.41 -2.27 8.09
N GLU A 92 12.62 -3.57 7.85
CA GLU A 92 13.54 -4.04 6.80
C GLU A 92 13.10 -3.54 5.43
N GLN A 93 11.80 -3.67 5.12
CA GLN A 93 11.23 -3.20 3.87
C GLN A 93 11.30 -1.68 3.73
N VAL A 94 11.05 -0.92 4.81
CA VAL A 94 11.22 0.55 4.80
C VAL A 94 12.69 0.94 4.53
N MET A 95 13.66 0.24 5.14
CA MET A 95 15.08 0.50 4.89
C MET A 95 15.47 0.18 3.45
N GLU A 96 14.98 -0.92 2.88
CA GLU A 96 15.19 -1.26 1.47
C GLU A 96 14.57 -0.21 0.54
N LEU A 97 13.34 0.21 0.83
CA LEU A 97 12.64 1.22 0.06
C LEU A 97 13.38 2.56 0.09
N GLU A 98 13.90 2.98 1.25
CA GLU A 98 14.67 4.23 1.38
C GLU A 98 15.91 4.26 0.48
N LEU A 99 16.58 3.11 0.28
CA LEU A 99 17.73 3.01 -0.63
C LEU A 99 17.33 3.18 -2.12
N SER A 100 16.05 3.00 -2.44
CA SER A 100 15.50 3.10 -3.80
C SER A 100 14.88 4.46 -4.13
N LEU A 101 14.61 5.28 -3.11
CA LEU A 101 14.07 6.63 -3.27
C LEU A 101 15.13 7.57 -3.82
#